data_AF-A0A1X9NQF0-F1
#
_entry.id   AF-A0A1X9NQF0-F1
#
_cell.length_a   1.000
_cell.length_b   1.000
_cell.length_c   1.000
_cell.angle_alpha   90.00
_cell.angle_beta   90.00
_cell.angle_gamma   90.00
#
_symmetry.space_group_name_H-M   'P 1'
#
loop_
_entity.id
_entity.type
_entity.pdbx_description
1 polymer ?
#
loop_
_entity_poly.entity_id
_entity_poly.type
_entity_poly.pdbx_seq_one_letter_code
_entity_poly.pdbx_strand_id
1 'polypeptide(L)'
;MDKNSVKTLRQKLALNRPALIAGDYIEAGVLMAITADAEAADCIPEIILTRRAAHLSLHPGEAAFPGGKQDPTDKSLLATALREAHEEVALKPQQVEYLGALDQRITRSGIRVSPFVGIVPADYILTPNQDELDCIYKVPLSFFSDASNVQWIEQEYRGA
;
A
#
# COMPACT_ATOMS: atom_id res chain seq x y z
N MET A 1 14.89 2.94 13.43
CA MET A 1 14.71 1.56 12.92
C MET A 1 15.81 1.34 11.90
N ASP A 2 16.76 0.43 12.16
CA ASP A 2 18.03 0.33 11.42
C ASP A 2 17.92 -0.51 10.13
N LYS A 3 18.99 -0.57 9.32
CA LYS A 3 19.13 -1.41 8.12
C LYS A 3 18.72 -2.89 8.30
N ASN A 4 18.73 -3.44 9.52
CA ASN A 4 18.29 -4.81 9.76
C ASN A 4 16.78 -4.97 9.50
N SER A 5 16.02 -3.88 9.55
CA SER A 5 14.56 -3.92 9.44
C SER A 5 14.08 -4.34 8.06
N VAL A 6 14.69 -3.83 6.98
CA VAL A 6 14.34 -4.25 5.61
C VAL A 6 14.81 -5.68 5.34
N LYS A 7 15.99 -6.08 5.83
CA LYS A 7 16.47 -7.47 5.73
C LYS A 7 15.55 -8.45 6.46
N THR A 8 15.13 -8.11 7.68
CA THR A 8 14.15 -8.88 8.45
C THR A 8 12.79 -8.92 7.75
N LEU A 9 12.34 -7.81 7.16
CA LEU A 9 11.10 -7.77 6.38
C LEU A 9 11.14 -8.74 5.19
N ARG A 10 12.23 -8.71 4.39
CA ARG A 10 12.45 -9.67 3.29
C ARG A 10 12.36 -11.11 3.76
N GLN A 11 13.05 -11.45 4.86
CA GLN A 11 13.04 -12.80 5.42
C GLN A 11 11.65 -13.23 5.89
N LYS A 12 10.94 -12.36 6.64
CA LYS A 12 9.60 -12.65 7.15
C LYS A 12 8.59 -12.84 6.03
N LEU A 13 8.62 -11.98 5.00
CA LEU A 13 7.71 -12.07 3.86
C LEU A 13 7.99 -13.28 2.96
N ALA A 14 9.25 -13.66 2.76
CA ALA A 14 9.60 -14.87 2.01
C ALA A 14 9.04 -16.16 2.65
N LEU A 15 8.94 -16.17 3.98
CA LEU A 15 8.39 -17.28 4.75
C LEU A 15 6.88 -17.15 4.97
N ASN A 16 6.28 -16.00 4.65
CA ASN A 16 4.86 -15.78 4.87
C ASN A 16 4.01 -16.65 3.93
N ARG A 17 2.88 -17.13 4.46
CA ARG A 17 1.86 -17.83 3.69
C ARG A 17 0.55 -17.09 3.96
N PRO A 18 0.17 -16.13 3.10
CA PRO A 18 -0.95 -15.26 3.38
C PRO A 18 -2.25 -16.05 3.49
N ALA A 19 -3.06 -15.72 4.49
CA ALA A 19 -4.40 -16.27 4.61
C ALA A 19 -5.25 -15.82 3.43
N LEU A 20 -5.84 -16.79 2.73
CA LEU A 20 -6.77 -16.57 1.63
C LEU A 20 -8.20 -16.71 2.13
N ILE A 21 -9.07 -15.82 1.66
CA ILE A 21 -10.49 -15.82 1.97
C ILE A 21 -11.20 -16.49 0.78
N ALA A 22 -12.03 -17.50 1.02
CA ALA A 22 -12.81 -18.17 -0.02
C ALA A 22 -14.12 -17.42 -0.31
N GLY A 23 -14.67 -17.60 -1.51
CA GLY A 23 -15.94 -17.03 -1.95
C GLY A 23 -15.80 -16.05 -3.11
N ASP A 24 -16.95 -15.61 -3.62
CA ASP A 24 -17.05 -14.67 -4.74
C ASP A 24 -17.12 -13.25 -4.21
N TYR A 25 -16.09 -12.45 -4.53
CA TYR A 25 -15.99 -11.06 -4.13
C TYR A 25 -15.52 -10.23 -5.32
N ILE A 26 -15.77 -8.92 -5.25
CA ILE A 26 -15.00 -7.97 -6.04
C ILE A 26 -13.58 -7.98 -5.49
N GLU A 27 -12.59 -8.23 -6.35
CA GLU A 27 -11.19 -8.22 -5.97
C GLU A 27 -10.56 -6.84 -6.12
N ALA A 28 -9.64 -6.53 -5.21
CA ALA A 28 -8.76 -5.40 -5.31
C ALA A 28 -7.31 -5.77 -4.92
N GLY A 29 -6.36 -5.19 -5.62
CA GLY A 29 -4.93 -5.29 -5.32
C GLY A 29 -4.42 -3.96 -4.78
N VAL A 30 -3.67 -3.99 -3.68
CA VAL A 30 -3.01 -2.79 -3.13
C VAL A 30 -1.52 -3.03 -2.91
N LEU A 31 -0.72 -2.00 -3.14
CA LEU A 31 0.73 -2.04 -3.00
C LEU A 31 1.18 -1.27 -1.75
N MET A 32 1.70 -1.99 -0.76
CA MET A 32 2.51 -1.43 0.31
C MET A 32 3.94 -1.25 -0.20
N ALA A 33 4.21 -0.11 -0.85
CA ALA A 33 5.53 0.25 -1.32
C ALA A 33 6.36 0.88 -0.20
N ILE A 34 7.52 0.27 0.08
CA ILE A 34 8.45 0.70 1.11
C ILE A 34 9.73 1.21 0.45
N THR A 35 10.14 2.43 0.78
CA THR A 35 11.41 2.98 0.30
C THR A 35 12.58 2.26 0.97
N ALA A 36 13.60 1.93 0.20
CA ALA A 36 14.89 1.53 0.74
C ALA A 36 16.02 1.95 -0.18
N ASP A 37 17.17 2.19 0.42
CA ASP A 37 18.44 2.29 -0.28
C ASP A 37 19.33 1.13 0.19
N ALA A 38 19.76 0.28 -0.75
CA ALA A 38 20.60 -0.86 -0.44
C ALA A 38 21.99 -0.42 0.08
N GLU A 39 22.47 0.72 -0.38
CA GLU A 39 23.83 1.20 -0.17
C GLU A 39 23.90 2.20 1.00
N ALA A 40 22.91 3.09 1.16
CA ALA A 40 22.94 4.12 2.20
C ALA A 40 22.61 3.60 3.62
N ALA A 41 23.60 3.63 4.52
CA ALA A 41 23.51 3.19 5.93
C ALA A 41 22.39 3.85 6.74
N ASP A 42 22.11 5.11 6.43
CA ASP A 42 21.23 5.96 7.21
C ASP A 42 19.87 6.22 6.53
N CYS A 43 19.56 5.47 5.46
CA CYS A 43 18.25 5.57 4.82
C CYS A 43 17.16 5.05 5.77
N ILE A 44 16.20 5.93 6.09
CA ILE A 44 15.02 5.59 6.89
C ILE A 44 13.98 5.01 5.93
N PRO A 45 13.52 3.76 6.12
CA PRO A 45 12.47 3.20 5.27
C PRO A 45 11.13 3.88 5.54
N GLU A 46 10.43 4.26 4.48
CA GLU A 46 9.16 4.94 4.51
C GLU A 46 8.11 4.16 3.72
N ILE A 47 6.87 4.17 4.18
CA ILE A 47 5.72 3.66 3.45
C ILE A 47 5.16 4.78 2.57
N ILE A 48 4.89 4.45 1.31
CA ILE A 48 4.16 5.34 0.39
C ILE A 48 2.65 5.17 0.62
N LEU A 49 1.97 6.27 0.90
CA LEU A 49 0.52 6.38 0.97
C LEU A 49 0.03 7.47 0.02
N THR A 50 -1.20 7.33 -0.44
CA THR A 50 -1.92 8.33 -1.22
C THR A 50 -3.04 8.91 -0.38
N ARG A 51 -3.45 10.14 -0.68
CA ARG A 51 -4.70 10.70 -0.14
C ARG A 51 -5.61 11.09 -1.28
N ARG A 52 -6.80 10.51 -1.27
CA ARG A 52 -7.81 10.77 -2.30
C ARG A 52 -8.26 12.22 -2.26
N ALA A 53 -8.49 12.77 -3.44
CA ALA A 53 -8.82 14.17 -3.56
C ALA A 53 -10.13 14.53 -2.85
N ALA A 54 -10.14 15.62 -2.09
CA ALA A 54 -11.28 16.00 -1.24
C ALA A 54 -12.58 16.27 -2.04
N HIS A 55 -12.45 16.51 -3.34
CA HIS A 55 -13.56 16.78 -4.25
C HIS A 55 -14.21 15.51 -4.84
N LEU A 56 -13.66 14.31 -4.59
CA LEU A 56 -14.21 13.05 -5.09
C LEU A 56 -15.35 12.53 -4.21
N SER A 57 -16.33 11.89 -4.84
CA SER A 57 -17.60 11.46 -4.22
C SER A 57 -17.49 10.30 -3.22
N LEU A 58 -16.34 9.61 -3.17
CA LEU A 58 -16.09 8.45 -2.30
C LEU A 58 -14.78 8.67 -1.53
N HIS A 59 -14.87 8.60 -0.19
CA HIS A 59 -13.74 8.63 0.75
C HIS A 59 -12.82 9.85 0.63
N PRO A 60 -13.35 11.10 0.62
CA PRO A 60 -12.53 12.30 0.49
C PRO A 60 -11.57 12.44 1.67
N GLY A 61 -10.28 12.65 1.38
CA GLY A 61 -9.25 12.88 2.40
C GLY A 61 -8.75 11.63 3.13
N GLU A 62 -9.24 10.43 2.81
CA GLU A 62 -8.73 9.19 3.38
C GLU A 62 -7.34 8.86 2.83
N ALA A 63 -6.45 8.40 3.72
CA ALA A 63 -5.14 7.88 3.34
C ALA A 63 -5.26 6.38 2.99
N ALA A 64 -4.66 5.99 1.87
CA ALA A 64 -4.70 4.61 1.38
C ALA A 64 -3.33 4.19 0.83
N PHE A 65 -3.13 2.89 0.69
CA PHE A 65 -2.07 2.37 -0.18
C PHE A 65 -2.48 2.57 -1.64
N PRO A 66 -1.53 2.81 -2.55
CA PRO A 66 -1.83 2.77 -3.98
C PRO A 66 -2.46 1.44 -4.37
N GLY A 67 -3.53 1.48 -5.15
CA GLY A 67 -4.26 0.27 -5.50
C GLY A 67 -5.72 0.49 -5.82
N GLY A 68 -6.35 -0.57 -6.32
CA GLY A 68 -7.68 -0.48 -6.88
C GLY A 68 -8.27 -1.84 -7.21
N LYS A 69 -9.45 -1.80 -7.83
CA LYS A 69 -10.18 -3.00 -8.23
C LYS A 69 -9.47 -3.69 -9.39
N GLN A 70 -9.57 -5.01 -9.44
CA GLN A 70 -9.04 -5.77 -10.56
C GLN A 70 -9.81 -5.43 -11.85
N ASP A 71 -9.07 -5.07 -12.90
CA ASP A 71 -9.60 -4.95 -14.25
C ASP A 71 -9.61 -6.33 -14.94
N PRO A 72 -10.59 -6.65 -15.81
CA PRO A 72 -10.62 -7.92 -16.54
C PRO A 72 -9.36 -8.24 -17.37
N THR A 73 -8.57 -7.22 -17.70
CA THR A 73 -7.31 -7.37 -18.45
C THR A 73 -6.10 -7.63 -17.54
N ASP A 74 -6.24 -7.45 -16.22
CA ASP A 74 -5.17 -7.68 -15.26
C ASP A 74 -4.88 -9.19 -15.12
N LYS A 75 -3.63 -9.57 -15.37
CA LYS A 75 -3.18 -10.96 -15.32
C LYS A 75 -3.20 -11.57 -13.91
N SER A 76 -3.19 -10.72 -12.88
CA SER A 76 -3.23 -11.11 -11.47
C SER A 76 -3.51 -9.88 -10.59
N LEU A 77 -3.84 -10.10 -9.31
CA LEU A 77 -4.01 -9.01 -8.34
C LEU A 77 -2.72 -8.24 -8.04
N LEU A 78 -1.55 -8.88 -8.21
CA LEU A 78 -0.28 -8.15 -8.17
C LEU A 78 -0.14 -7.22 -9.38
N ALA A 79 -0.55 -7.67 -10.57
CA ALA A 79 -0.57 -6.83 -11.76
C ALA A 79 -1.51 -5.63 -11.59
N THR A 80 -2.69 -5.86 -10.98
CA THR A 80 -3.62 -4.78 -10.57
C THR A 80 -2.91 -3.77 -9.67
N ALA A 81 -2.32 -4.21 -8.56
CA ALA A 81 -1.67 -3.31 -7.61
C ALA A 81 -0.53 -2.49 -8.25
N LEU A 82 0.24 -3.10 -9.16
CA LEU A 82 1.33 -2.43 -9.88
C LEU A 82 0.83 -1.46 -10.96
N ARG A 83 -0.26 -1.80 -11.67
CA ARG A 83 -0.91 -0.91 -12.64
C ARG A 83 -1.46 0.33 -11.94
N GLU A 84 -2.23 0.12 -10.88
CA GLU A 84 -2.83 1.20 -10.08
C GLU A 84 -1.75 2.10 -9.47
N ALA A 85 -0.69 1.53 -8.88
CA ALA A 85 0.43 2.33 -8.37
C ALA A 85 1.13 3.15 -9.47
N HIS A 86 1.18 2.64 -10.71
CA HIS A 86 1.72 3.38 -11.84
C HIS A 86 0.79 4.52 -12.26
N GLU A 87 -0.52 4.27 -12.32
CA GLU A 87 -1.54 5.26 -12.70
C GLU A 87 -1.66 6.37 -11.65
N GLU A 88 -1.72 6.01 -10.36
CA GLU A 88 -1.95 6.95 -9.27
C GLU A 88 -0.70 7.78 -8.90
N VAL A 89 0.48 7.16 -8.87
CA VAL A 89 1.70 7.81 -8.33
C VAL A 89 2.92 7.77 -9.26
N ALA A 90 2.72 7.37 -10.53
CA ALA A 90 3.78 7.22 -11.52
C ALA A 90 4.89 6.21 -11.11
N LEU A 91 4.58 5.24 -10.25
CA LEU A 91 5.51 4.20 -9.84
C LEU A 91 5.58 3.09 -10.89
N LYS A 92 6.68 3.03 -11.64
CA LYS A 92 6.84 2.03 -12.71
C LYS A 92 6.96 0.62 -12.11
N PRO A 93 6.24 -0.39 -12.64
CA PRO A 93 6.29 -1.75 -12.11
C PRO A 93 7.70 -2.35 -12.01
N GLN A 94 8.60 -2.00 -12.93
CA GLN A 94 9.98 -2.50 -12.96
C GLN A 94 10.87 -1.94 -11.83
N GLN A 95 10.40 -0.90 -11.13
CA GLN A 95 11.11 -0.28 -10.01
C GLN A 95 10.68 -0.89 -8.66
N VAL A 96 9.74 -1.82 -8.68
CA VAL A 96 9.23 -2.51 -7.49
C VAL A 96 9.87 -3.88 -7.38
N GLU A 97 10.72 -4.06 -6.36
CA GLU A 97 11.16 -5.39 -5.93
C GLU A 97 10.04 -6.03 -5.10
N TYR A 98 9.30 -6.97 -5.69
CA TYR A 98 8.23 -7.68 -4.98
C TYR A 98 8.78 -8.61 -3.89
N LEU A 99 8.29 -8.46 -2.66
CA LEU A 99 8.74 -9.25 -1.50
C LEU A 99 7.77 -10.36 -1.09
N GLY A 100 6.48 -10.18 -1.32
CA GLY A 100 5.45 -11.11 -0.87
C GLY A 100 4.09 -10.45 -0.66
N ALA A 101 3.09 -11.28 -0.36
CA ALA A 101 1.73 -10.85 -0.05
C ALA A 101 1.43 -11.00 1.45
N LEU A 102 0.49 -10.17 1.93
CA LEU A 102 -0.08 -10.25 3.27
C LEU A 102 -1.47 -10.92 3.23
N ASP A 103 -2.04 -11.16 4.41
CA ASP A 103 -3.38 -11.72 4.53
C ASP A 103 -4.42 -10.88 3.82
N GLN A 104 -5.36 -11.53 3.14
CA GLN A 104 -6.50 -10.86 2.53
C GLN A 104 -7.41 -10.27 3.61
N ARG A 105 -8.08 -9.17 3.27
CA ARG A 105 -9.07 -8.51 4.14
C ARG A 105 -10.34 -8.21 3.34
N ILE A 106 -11.49 -8.31 4.00
CA ILE A 106 -12.75 -7.82 3.44
C ILE A 106 -13.01 -6.43 4.00
N THR A 107 -13.19 -5.46 3.11
CA THR A 107 -13.57 -4.08 3.47
C THR A 107 -15.02 -4.02 3.95
N ARG A 108 -15.41 -2.91 4.60
CA ARG A 108 -16.82 -2.71 5.02
C ARG A 108 -17.81 -2.75 3.86
N SER A 109 -17.37 -2.41 2.65
CA SER A 109 -18.17 -2.44 1.42
C SER A 109 -18.16 -3.80 0.71
N GLY A 110 -17.55 -4.84 1.29
CA GLY A 110 -17.57 -6.19 0.73
C GLY A 110 -16.54 -6.46 -0.38
N ILE A 111 -15.51 -5.63 -0.52
CA ILE A 111 -14.41 -5.85 -1.46
C ILE A 111 -13.31 -6.67 -0.77
N ARG A 112 -12.83 -7.73 -1.44
CA ARG A 112 -11.68 -8.54 -1.01
C ARG A 112 -10.39 -7.88 -1.48
N VAL A 113 -9.61 -7.37 -0.54
CA VAL A 113 -8.34 -6.68 -0.78
C VAL A 113 -7.19 -7.65 -0.55
N SER A 114 -6.32 -7.77 -1.54
CA SER A 114 -5.05 -8.51 -1.48
C SER A 114 -3.88 -7.52 -1.39
N PRO A 115 -3.20 -7.40 -0.22
CA PRO A 115 -2.06 -6.51 -0.07
C PRO A 115 -0.75 -7.17 -0.50
N PHE A 116 0.02 -6.46 -1.32
CA PHE A 116 1.35 -6.86 -1.76
C PHE A 116 2.40 -5.89 -1.22
N VAL A 117 3.55 -6.41 -0.82
CA VAL A 117 4.65 -5.60 -0.30
C VAL A 117 5.79 -5.57 -1.32
N GLY A 118 6.32 -4.38 -1.59
CA GLY A 118 7.46 -4.21 -2.47
C GLY A 118 8.43 -3.15 -1.97
N ILE A 119 9.70 -3.29 -2.34
CA ILE A 119 10.73 -2.28 -2.12
C ILE A 119 10.86 -1.40 -3.35
N VAL A 120 11.00 -0.10 -3.14
CA VAL A 120 11.27 0.89 -4.19
C VAL A 120 12.49 1.75 -3.83
N PRO A 121 13.22 2.30 -4.81
CA PRO A 121 14.33 3.21 -4.55
C PRO A 121 13.88 4.40 -3.70
N ALA A 122 14.68 4.77 -2.70
CA ALA A 122 14.33 5.86 -1.79
C ALA A 122 14.23 7.23 -2.48
N ASP A 123 15.07 7.44 -3.50
CA ASP A 123 15.11 8.63 -4.34
C ASP A 123 14.10 8.60 -5.50
N TYR A 124 13.23 7.59 -5.58
CA TYR A 124 12.21 7.52 -6.62
C TYR A 124 11.27 8.73 -6.53
N ILE A 125 11.15 9.43 -7.66
CA ILE A 125 10.28 10.60 -7.81
C ILE A 125 8.88 10.13 -8.18
N LEU A 126 7.95 10.30 -7.24
CA LEU A 126 6.53 9.99 -7.41
C LEU A 126 5.80 11.24 -7.89
N THR A 127 4.81 11.05 -8.76
CA THR A 127 3.96 12.14 -9.27
C THR A 127 2.51 11.74 -9.11
N PRO A 128 1.69 12.48 -8.33
CA PRO A 128 0.28 12.14 -8.16
C PRO A 128 -0.48 12.40 -9.46
N ASN A 129 -1.38 11.49 -9.80
CA ASN A 129 -2.46 11.78 -10.74
C ASN A 129 -3.45 12.75 -10.09
N GLN A 130 -3.46 14.00 -10.54
CA GLN A 130 -4.28 15.06 -9.96
C GLN A 130 -5.79 14.87 -10.19
N ASP A 131 -6.17 14.02 -11.14
CA ASP A 131 -7.57 13.68 -11.37
C ASP A 131 -8.14 12.82 -10.23
N GLU A 132 -7.28 12.16 -9.44
CA GLU A 132 -7.68 11.18 -8.43
C GLU A 132 -7.12 11.46 -7.02
N LEU A 133 -5.97 12.12 -6.91
CA LEU A 133 -5.22 12.29 -5.66
C LEU A 133 -4.84 13.75 -5.37
N ASP A 134 -5.01 14.16 -4.11
CA ASP A 134 -4.55 15.47 -3.63
C ASP A 134 -3.07 15.45 -3.28
N CYS A 135 -2.55 14.34 -2.74
CA CYS A 135 -1.15 14.25 -2.35
C CYS A 135 -0.65 12.81 -2.14
N ILE A 136 0.67 12.70 -2.12
CA ILE A 136 1.43 11.50 -1.77
C ILE A 136 2.16 11.75 -0.47
N TYR A 137 2.10 10.78 0.45
CA TYR A 137 2.86 10.78 1.69
C TYR A 137 3.94 9.71 1.65
N LYS A 138 5.12 10.06 2.15
CA LYS A 138 6.15 9.10 2.58
C LYS A 138 6.17 9.16 4.11
N VAL A 139 5.77 8.07 4.76
CA VAL A 139 5.66 8.00 6.21
C VAL A 139 6.69 7.04 6.75
N PRO A 140 7.62 7.45 7.64
CA PRO A 140 8.62 6.56 8.21
C PRO A 140 7.98 5.31 8.81
N LEU A 141 8.52 4.14 8.50
CA LEU A 141 7.99 2.86 9.01
C LEU A 141 7.97 2.82 10.55
N SER A 142 8.89 3.53 11.19
CA SER A 142 8.92 3.71 12.65
C SER A 142 7.69 4.42 13.22
N PHE A 143 7.02 5.27 12.44
CA PHE A 143 5.77 5.93 12.86
C PHE A 143 4.70 4.91 13.24
N PHE A 144 4.54 3.85 12.44
CA PHE A 144 3.54 2.80 12.66
C PHE A 144 3.90 1.81 13.77
N SER A 145 5.18 1.75 14.15
CA SER A 145 5.65 0.87 15.23
C SER A 145 5.65 1.56 16.59
N ASP A 146 5.50 2.89 16.62
CA ASP A 146 5.42 3.67 17.84
C ASP A 146 3.97 3.76 18.31
N ALA A 147 3.68 3.09 19.42
CA ALA A 147 2.34 3.04 20.01
C ALA A 147 1.83 4.43 20.45
N SER A 148 2.71 5.41 20.67
CA SER A 148 2.29 6.78 21.02
C SER A 148 1.60 7.51 19.85
N ASN A 149 1.81 7.05 18.61
CA ASN A 149 1.12 7.56 17.43
C ASN A 149 -0.26 6.92 17.21
N VAL A 150 -0.67 5.96 18.05
CA VAL A 150 -1.96 5.29 17.94
C VAL A 150 -2.98 5.95 18.86
N GLN A 151 -4.05 6.47 18.28
CA GLN A 151 -5.20 6.97 19.02
C GLN A 151 -6.43 6.14 18.67
N TRP A 152 -7.08 5.60 19.71
CA TRP A 152 -8.33 4.88 19.55
C TRP A 152 -9.48 5.87 19.59
N ILE A 153 -10.24 5.92 18.51
CA ILE A 153 -11.44 6.74 18.40
C ILE A 153 -12.62 5.79 18.29
N GLU A 154 -13.56 5.91 19.21
CA GLU A 154 -14.85 5.24 19.10
C GLU A 154 -15.78 6.09 18.25
N GLN A 155 -16.36 5.49 17.22
CA GLN A 155 -17.27 6.19 16.32
C GLN A 155 -18.54 5.37 16.13
N GLU A 156 -19.67 5.93 16.54
CA GLU A 156 -21.00 5.35 16.29
C GLU A 156 -21.27 5.33 14.77
N TYR A 157 -21.39 4.13 14.22
CA TYR A 157 -21.77 3.95 12.82
C TYR A 157 -23.30 4.07 12.67
N ARG A 158 -23.77 5.26 12.30
CA ARG A 158 -25.15 5.48 11.86
C ARG A 158 -25.22 5.11 10.38
N GLY A 159 -25.56 3.87 10.08
CA GLY A 159 -25.69 3.37 8.70
C GLY A 159 -26.62 4.24 7.83
N ALA A 160 -26.39 4.19 6.52
CA ALA A 160 -27.22 4.83 5.49
C ALA A 160 -28.53 4.06 5.27
#